data_AF-A0A644YM57-F1
#
_entry.id   AF-A0A644YM57-F1
#
_cell.length_a   1.000
_cell.length_b   1.000
_cell.length_c   1.000
_cell.angle_alpha   90.00
_cell.angle_beta   90.00
_cell.angle_gamma   90.00
#
_symmetry.space_group_name_H-M   'P 1'
#
loop_
_entity.id
_entity.type
_entity.pdbx_description
1 polymer ?
#
loop_
_entity_poly.entity_id
_entity_poly.type
_entity_poly.pdbx_seq_one_letter_code
_entity_poly.pdbx_strand_id
1 'polypeptide(L)'
;MFAGPAMNLITAFFAMTLLVISIGVIPSTTVASYKEENVSAGYGLLPGDKIVSVEGEQIHISSDIVYSLMRSEGRPLDLTVVRDGKAITLNDIAFPTYEDQGVTFSYPDFYCTRLSVNPLTVARESVIRCYAIVREVYASIMGLIRGEIPLSQLSGPVATTQAIGEVSKQGFNALVYFMVFISINIGMINLLPFPALDGGRLLLILIELIRGKPLKREAEGWINFAGFAALMTLVVYVTYHDIVKLFK
;
A
#
# COMPACT_ATOMS: atom_id res chain seq x y z
N MET A 1 -12.81 -20.86 8.40
CA MET A 1 -13.32 -19.89 7.40
C MET A 1 -12.51 -18.60 7.36
N PHE A 2 -12.05 -18.04 8.49
CA PHE A 2 -11.06 -16.95 8.50
C PHE A 2 -9.69 -17.33 7.90
N ALA A 3 -9.46 -18.62 7.62
CA ALA A 3 -8.18 -19.12 7.14
C ALA A 3 -7.79 -18.54 5.77
N GLY A 4 -8.71 -18.29 4.85
CA GLY A 4 -8.36 -17.77 3.51
C GLY A 4 -7.66 -16.41 3.57
N PRO A 5 -8.32 -15.34 4.05
CA PRO A 5 -7.72 -14.01 4.11
C PRO A 5 -6.58 -13.93 5.12
N ALA A 6 -6.70 -14.64 6.24
CA ALA A 6 -5.62 -14.69 7.24
C ALA A 6 -4.36 -15.34 6.66
N MET A 7 -4.47 -16.42 5.88
CA MET A 7 -3.30 -17.06 5.28
C MET A 7 -2.61 -16.15 4.26
N ASN A 8 -3.36 -15.33 3.52
CA ASN A 8 -2.76 -14.30 2.67
C ASN A 8 -1.97 -13.28 3.49
N LEU A 9 -2.56 -12.71 4.56
CA LEU A 9 -1.84 -11.77 5.42
C LEU A 9 -0.62 -12.41 6.12
N ILE A 10 -0.72 -13.67 6.53
CA ILE A 10 0.38 -14.44 7.12
C ILE A 10 1.49 -14.66 6.09
N THR A 11 1.16 -15.07 4.87
CA THR A 11 2.12 -15.24 3.78
C THR A 11 2.84 -13.93 3.48
N ALA A 12 2.09 -12.84 3.38
CA ALA A 12 2.63 -11.51 3.18
C ALA A 12 3.58 -11.08 4.31
N PHE A 13 3.23 -11.38 5.57
CA PHE A 13 4.09 -11.07 6.72
C PHE A 13 5.42 -11.83 6.66
N PHE A 14 5.40 -13.13 6.36
CA PHE A 14 6.64 -13.92 6.25
C PHE A 14 7.49 -13.51 5.04
N ALA A 15 6.86 -13.25 3.89
CA ALA A 15 7.56 -12.74 2.71
C ALA A 15 8.18 -11.35 2.96
N MET A 16 7.46 -10.46 3.65
CA MET A 16 7.99 -9.15 4.06
C MET A 16 9.14 -9.31 5.05
N THR A 17 9.04 -10.23 6.00
CA THR A 17 10.12 -10.54 6.94
C THR A 17 11.38 -11.00 6.21
N LEU A 18 11.23 -11.92 5.25
CA LEU A 18 12.33 -12.37 4.40
C LEU A 18 12.95 -11.20 3.62
N LEU A 19 12.12 -10.32 3.07
CA LEU A 19 12.57 -9.14 2.32
C LEU A 19 13.38 -8.19 3.21
N VAL A 20 12.88 -7.87 4.41
CA VAL A 20 13.57 -6.99 5.38
C VAL A 20 14.92 -7.58 5.77
N ILE A 21 14.99 -8.90 6.00
CA ILE A 21 16.25 -9.59 6.29
C ILE A 21 17.19 -9.53 5.07
N SER A 22 16.67 -9.79 3.86
CA SER A 22 17.47 -9.84 2.63
C SER A 22 18.04 -8.49 2.22
N ILE A 23 17.35 -7.38 2.52
CA ILE A 23 17.87 -6.02 2.28
C ILE A 23 19.01 -5.71 3.25
N GLY A 24 18.97 -6.25 4.47
CA GLY A 24 20.02 -6.09 5.48
C GLY A 24 20.15 -4.66 6.03
N VAL A 25 19.27 -3.75 5.62
CA VAL A 25 19.23 -2.35 6.05
C VAL A 25 17.79 -1.94 6.30
N ILE A 26 17.54 -1.39 7.48
CA ILE A 26 16.24 -0.84 7.85
C ILE A 26 16.40 0.68 7.97
N PRO A 27 15.95 1.46 6.97
CA PRO A 27 15.96 2.91 7.08
C PRO A 27 14.96 3.37 8.15
N SER A 28 15.38 4.31 8.98
CA SER A 28 14.51 5.03 9.92
C SER A 28 13.74 6.15 9.19
N THR A 29 13.01 6.97 9.94
CA THR A 29 12.42 8.23 9.45
C THR A 29 13.25 9.45 9.85
N THR A 30 14.48 9.24 10.34
CA THR A 30 15.38 10.29 10.80
C THR A 30 16.37 10.66 9.72
N VAL A 31 16.45 11.95 9.38
CA VAL A 31 17.41 12.50 8.41
C VAL A 31 18.83 12.25 8.92
N ALA A 32 19.67 11.60 8.12
CA ALA A 32 21.08 11.33 8.43
C ALA A 32 22.00 12.36 7.77
N SER A 33 21.84 12.58 6.47
CA SER A 33 22.65 13.49 5.67
C SER A 33 21.95 13.81 4.36
N TYR A 34 22.36 14.89 3.70
CA TYR A 34 21.87 15.28 2.38
C TYR A 34 22.67 14.64 1.25
N LYS A 35 22.03 14.47 0.10
CA LYS A 35 22.69 14.17 -1.18
C LYS A 35 23.41 15.43 -1.70
N GLU A 36 24.34 15.25 -2.64
CA GLU A 36 25.13 16.37 -3.20
C GLU A 36 24.24 17.49 -3.76
N GLU A 37 23.24 17.14 -4.55
CA GLU A 37 22.18 18.04 -4.98
C GLU A 37 20.99 17.93 -4.02
N ASN A 38 20.79 18.96 -3.20
CA ASN A 38 19.68 19.04 -2.25
C ASN A 38 19.02 20.42 -2.29
N VAL A 39 17.70 20.42 -2.08
CA VAL A 39 16.81 21.58 -2.01
C VAL A 39 16.23 21.70 -0.60
N SER A 40 15.85 20.58 0.02
CA SER A 40 15.11 20.56 1.28
C SER A 40 15.91 21.08 2.48
N ALA A 41 17.25 21.01 2.43
CA ALA A 41 18.14 21.56 3.45
C ALA A 41 17.98 23.09 3.60
N GLY A 42 17.61 23.79 2.52
CA GLY A 42 17.38 25.24 2.53
C GLY A 42 16.13 25.67 3.31
N TYR A 43 15.24 24.73 3.63
CA TYR A 43 13.96 24.99 4.30
C TYR A 43 13.98 24.62 5.78
N GLY A 44 15.17 24.46 6.36
CA GLY A 44 15.34 24.27 7.80
C GLY A 44 15.12 22.84 8.29
N LEU A 45 14.98 21.86 7.40
CA LEU A 45 15.11 20.44 7.73
C LEU A 45 16.59 20.14 8.03
N LEU A 46 16.88 19.48 9.14
CA LEU A 46 18.26 19.26 9.62
C LEU A 46 18.56 17.77 9.81
N PRO A 47 19.82 17.33 9.65
CA PRO A 47 20.26 16.02 10.13
C PRO A 47 19.92 15.82 11.60
N GLY A 48 19.35 14.66 11.94
CA GLY A 48 18.83 14.34 13.27
C GLY A 48 17.32 14.53 13.41
N ASP A 49 16.67 15.24 12.47
CA ASP A 49 15.22 15.40 12.48
C ASP A 49 14.53 14.06 12.20
N LYS A 50 13.68 13.62 13.13
CA LYS A 50 12.80 12.49 12.90
C LYS A 50 11.49 12.96 12.29
N ILE A 51 11.26 12.66 11.03
CA ILE A 51 9.99 12.97 10.35
C ILE A 51 8.90 12.05 10.94
N VAL A 52 7.82 12.65 11.43
CA VAL A 52 6.68 11.95 12.04
C VAL A 52 5.37 12.22 11.32
N SER A 53 5.27 13.30 10.54
CA SER A 53 4.12 13.58 9.69
C SER A 53 4.51 14.41 8.46
N VAL A 54 3.82 14.18 7.35
CA VAL A 54 3.85 14.99 6.10
C VAL A 54 2.41 15.36 5.77
N GLU A 55 2.07 16.64 5.61
CA GLU A 55 0.70 17.12 5.32
C GLU A 55 -0.37 16.59 6.32
N GLY A 56 0.02 16.40 7.58
CA GLY A 56 -0.85 15.81 8.60
C GLY A 56 -1.03 14.29 8.51
N GLU A 57 -0.53 13.62 7.46
CA GLU A 57 -0.48 12.16 7.37
C GLU A 57 0.68 11.62 8.23
N GLN A 58 0.44 10.55 9.01
CA GLN A 58 1.47 9.96 9.87
C GLN A 58 2.50 9.15 9.08
N ILE A 59 3.77 9.38 9.41
CA ILE A 59 4.93 8.71 8.84
C ILE A 59 5.45 7.67 9.84
N HIS A 60 5.42 6.41 9.44
CA HIS A 60 5.89 5.27 10.24
C HIS A 60 7.19 4.67 9.69
N ILE A 61 7.37 4.70 8.36
CA ILE A 61 8.54 4.17 7.66
C ILE A 61 9.05 5.15 6.61
N SER A 62 10.30 4.99 6.20
CA SER A 62 10.93 5.88 5.21
C SER A 62 10.20 5.90 3.86
N SER A 63 9.52 4.81 3.47
CA SER A 63 8.75 4.75 2.24
C SER A 63 7.48 5.59 2.28
N ASP A 64 6.91 5.84 3.47
CA ASP A 64 5.77 6.76 3.59
C ASP A 64 6.19 8.17 3.14
N ILE A 65 7.42 8.59 3.48
CA ILE A 65 7.98 9.88 3.05
C ILE A 65 8.04 9.92 1.52
N VAL A 66 8.63 8.89 0.89
CA VAL A 66 8.73 8.80 -0.58
C VAL A 66 7.34 8.91 -1.22
N TYR A 67 6.35 8.21 -0.68
CA TYR A 67 4.98 8.23 -1.19
C TYR A 67 4.33 9.60 -1.07
N SER A 68 4.46 10.27 0.08
CA SER A 68 3.94 11.63 0.27
C SER A 68 4.59 12.62 -0.69
N LEU A 69 5.89 12.49 -0.96
CA LEU A 69 6.59 13.30 -1.95
C LEU A 69 6.09 13.02 -3.37
N MET A 70 5.93 11.76 -3.76
CA MET A 70 5.43 11.43 -5.10
C MET A 70 4.01 11.97 -5.35
N ARG A 71 3.18 12.08 -4.31
CA ARG A 71 1.81 12.62 -4.37
C ARG A 71 1.72 14.15 -4.29
N SER A 72 2.82 14.84 -4.03
CA SER A 72 2.81 16.30 -3.92
C SER A 72 2.59 16.99 -5.26
N GLU A 73 2.85 16.30 -6.36
CA GLU A 73 2.89 16.86 -7.72
C GLU A 73 3.88 18.03 -7.84
N GLY A 74 5.01 17.95 -7.11
CA GLY A 74 6.02 19.01 -7.10
C GLY A 74 5.72 20.19 -6.15
N ARG A 75 4.57 20.18 -5.47
CA ARG A 75 4.23 21.23 -4.51
C ARG A 75 5.08 21.12 -3.24
N PRO A 76 5.42 22.25 -2.60
CA PRO A 76 5.99 22.26 -1.26
C PRO A 76 5.06 21.58 -0.25
N LEU A 77 5.63 21.02 0.81
CA LEU A 77 4.91 20.25 1.82
C LEU A 77 5.24 20.71 3.24
N ASP A 78 4.23 20.63 4.11
CA ASP A 78 4.37 20.82 5.53
C ASP A 78 4.83 19.51 6.20
N LEU A 79 5.94 19.58 6.92
CA LEU A 79 6.52 18.46 7.65
C LEU A 79 6.43 18.71 9.14
N THR A 80 6.00 17.70 9.90
CA THR A 80 6.21 17.68 11.35
C THR A 80 7.39 16.75 11.66
N VAL A 81 8.41 17.33 12.29
CA VAL A 81 9.61 16.61 12.72
C VAL A 81 9.74 16.64 14.23
N VAL A 82 10.37 15.62 14.79
CA VAL A 82 10.82 15.63 16.19
C VAL A 82 12.30 15.94 16.21
N ARG A 83 12.66 17.11 16.74
CA ARG A 83 14.02 17.61 16.94
C ARG A 83 14.25 17.83 18.43
N ASP A 84 15.29 17.22 18.99
CA ASP A 84 15.60 17.29 20.43
C ASP A 84 14.40 16.96 21.34
N GLY A 85 13.56 15.99 20.92
CA GLY A 85 12.37 15.55 21.65
C GLY A 85 11.15 16.48 21.55
N LYS A 86 11.24 17.59 20.82
CA LYS A 86 10.12 18.52 20.57
C LYS A 86 9.58 18.35 19.16
N ALA A 87 8.26 18.39 19.02
CA ALA A 87 7.62 18.47 17.72
C ALA A 87 7.79 19.89 17.15
N ILE A 88 8.33 19.97 15.94
CA ILE A 88 8.51 21.20 15.17
C ILE A 88 7.82 21.01 13.83
N THR A 89 6.95 21.95 13.46
CA THR A 89 6.36 21.99 12.12
C THR A 89 7.19 22.91 11.24
N LEU A 90 7.64 22.37 10.11
CA LEU A 90 8.36 23.08 9.06
C LEU A 90 7.39 23.22 7.88
N ASN A 91 7.12 24.44 7.45
CA ASN A 91 6.13 24.69 6.41
C ASN A 91 6.78 24.90 5.05
N ASP A 92 6.04 24.59 3.98
CA ASP A 92 6.41 24.85 2.59
C ASP A 92 7.80 24.31 2.20
N ILE A 93 8.15 23.10 2.66
CA ILE A 93 9.42 22.47 2.29
C ILE A 93 9.35 21.99 0.85
N ALA A 94 10.24 22.52 0.00
CA ALA A 94 10.42 22.04 -1.36
C ALA A 94 11.41 20.87 -1.44
N PHE A 95 11.18 19.99 -2.40
CA PHE A 95 12.02 18.85 -2.73
C PHE A 95 12.39 18.89 -4.22
N PRO A 96 13.51 18.27 -4.63
CA PRO A 96 13.79 18.11 -6.05
C PRO A 96 12.66 17.38 -6.78
N THR A 97 12.44 17.77 -8.03
CA THR A 97 11.38 17.24 -8.87
C THR A 97 11.93 16.68 -10.18
N TYR A 98 11.27 15.66 -10.71
CA TYR A 98 11.45 15.20 -12.09
C TYR A 98 10.08 15.06 -12.76
N GLU A 99 10.08 15.07 -14.09
CA GLU A 99 8.87 14.88 -14.88
C GLU A 99 8.89 13.49 -15.53
N ASP A 100 7.79 12.76 -15.39
CA ASP A 100 7.58 11.48 -16.07
C ASP A 100 6.15 11.44 -16.63
N GLN A 101 6.03 11.22 -17.94
CA GLN A 101 4.76 11.19 -18.68
C GLN A 101 3.84 12.41 -18.43
N GLY A 102 4.42 13.61 -18.29
CA GLY A 102 3.67 14.85 -18.06
C GLY A 102 3.20 15.04 -16.61
N VAL A 103 3.63 14.17 -15.68
CA VAL A 103 3.37 14.27 -14.25
C VAL A 103 4.68 14.66 -13.55
N THR A 104 4.60 15.64 -12.66
CA THR A 104 5.74 16.08 -11.84
C THR A 104 5.79 15.25 -10.56
N PHE A 105 6.95 14.66 -10.25
CA PHE A 105 7.17 13.86 -9.05
C PHE A 105 8.26 14.49 -8.18
N SER A 106 8.00 14.62 -6.88
CA SER A 106 9.05 14.96 -5.90
C SER A 106 9.71 13.70 -5.33
N TYR A 107 10.99 13.80 -4.99
CA TYR A 107 11.75 12.69 -4.38
C TYR A 107 12.67 13.19 -3.24
N PRO A 108 13.01 12.32 -2.27
CA PRO A 108 13.84 12.73 -1.15
C PRO A 108 15.30 12.92 -1.60
N ASP A 109 15.88 14.01 -1.14
CA ASP A 109 17.27 14.45 -1.38
C ASP A 109 18.17 14.26 -0.15
N PHE A 110 17.74 13.40 0.77
CA PHE A 110 18.46 13.01 1.97
C PHE A 110 18.49 11.50 2.15
N TYR A 111 19.41 11.03 2.98
CA TYR A 111 19.50 9.67 3.48
C TYR A 111 18.88 9.59 4.87
N CYS A 112 18.22 8.49 5.20
CA CYS A 112 17.77 8.21 6.56
C CYS A 112 18.83 7.46 7.36
N THR A 113 18.81 7.62 8.69
CA THR A 113 19.64 6.81 9.59
C THR A 113 19.20 5.35 9.52
N ARG A 114 20.08 4.44 9.91
CA ARG A 114 19.81 3.00 9.91
C ARG A 114 19.40 2.55 11.29
N LEU A 115 18.30 1.83 11.39
CA LEU A 115 17.93 1.10 12.59
C LEU A 115 18.81 -0.17 12.71
N SER A 116 19.08 -0.59 13.93
CA SER A 116 19.80 -1.83 14.19
C SER A 116 19.02 -3.04 13.69
N VAL A 117 19.67 -3.91 12.92
CA VAL A 117 19.04 -5.15 12.43
C VAL A 117 19.11 -6.21 13.53
N ASN A 118 18.02 -6.36 14.27
CA ASN A 118 17.83 -7.43 15.25
C ASN A 118 16.45 -8.07 15.07
N PRO A 119 16.21 -9.31 15.57
CA PRO A 119 14.96 -10.03 15.31
C PRO A 119 13.69 -9.25 15.68
N LEU A 120 13.72 -8.50 16.79
CA LEU A 120 12.58 -7.70 17.23
C LEU A 120 12.31 -6.52 16.28
N THR A 121 13.37 -5.82 15.85
CA THR A 121 13.25 -4.70 14.91
C THR A 121 12.77 -5.20 13.55
N VAL A 122 13.32 -6.32 13.06
CA VAL A 122 12.86 -6.95 11.81
C VAL A 122 11.38 -7.31 11.88
N ALA A 123 10.93 -7.97 12.95
CA ALA A 123 9.52 -8.34 13.12
C ALA A 123 8.62 -7.10 13.16
N ARG A 124 8.99 -6.09 13.97
CA ARG A 124 8.24 -4.82 14.09
C ARG A 124 8.13 -4.12 12.74
N GLU A 125 9.24 -3.97 12.03
CA GLU A 125 9.31 -3.29 10.75
C GLU A 125 8.52 -4.04 9.67
N SER A 126 8.53 -5.38 9.71
CA SER A 126 7.72 -6.20 8.81
C SER A 126 6.22 -5.97 9.04
N VAL A 127 5.78 -5.91 10.30
CA VAL A 127 4.39 -5.56 10.64
C VAL A 127 4.04 -4.15 10.14
N ILE A 128 4.90 -3.15 10.40
CA ILE A 128 4.63 -1.77 10.01
C ILE A 128 4.55 -1.65 8.47
N ARG A 129 5.45 -2.31 7.74
CA ARG A 129 5.43 -2.32 6.26
C ARG A 129 4.19 -3.02 5.71
N CYS A 130 3.78 -4.15 6.28
CA CYS A 130 2.52 -4.80 5.89
C CYS A 130 1.32 -3.89 6.19
N TYR A 131 1.31 -3.20 7.33
CA TYR A 131 0.24 -2.27 7.69
C TYR A 131 0.16 -1.07 6.74
N ALA A 132 1.30 -0.53 6.30
CA ALA A 132 1.34 0.53 5.29
C ALA A 132 0.68 0.09 3.98
N ILE A 133 1.01 -1.11 3.48
CA ILE A 133 0.36 -1.68 2.28
C ILE A 133 -1.14 -1.89 2.50
N VAL A 134 -1.55 -2.39 3.67
CA VAL A 134 -2.98 -2.53 4.01
C VAL A 134 -3.71 -1.18 3.93
N ARG A 135 -3.10 -0.11 4.45
CA ARG A 135 -3.65 1.26 4.41
C ARG A 135 -3.78 1.76 2.97
N GLU A 136 -2.78 1.54 2.12
CA GLU A 136 -2.80 1.91 0.69
C GLU A 136 -3.88 1.15 -0.09
N VAL A 137 -3.99 -0.16 0.14
CA VAL A 137 -5.04 -0.99 -0.49
C VAL A 137 -6.42 -0.53 -0.04
N TYR A 138 -6.59 -0.24 1.26
CA TYR A 138 -7.85 0.30 1.78
C TYR A 138 -8.21 1.65 1.15
N ALA A 139 -7.26 2.59 1.08
CA ALA A 139 -7.46 3.88 0.45
C ALA A 139 -7.84 3.73 -1.04
N SER A 140 -7.17 2.82 -1.76
CA SER A 140 -7.47 2.51 -3.16
C SER A 140 -8.88 1.94 -3.34
N ILE A 141 -9.30 1.00 -2.48
CA ILE A 141 -10.67 0.45 -2.51
C ILE A 141 -11.71 1.54 -2.23
N MET A 142 -11.46 2.38 -1.22
CA MET A 142 -12.39 3.48 -0.89
C MET A 142 -12.47 4.54 -2.00
N GLY A 143 -11.35 4.87 -2.64
CA GLY A 143 -11.31 5.77 -3.80
C GLY A 143 -12.09 5.22 -5.00
N LEU A 144 -12.02 3.90 -5.26
CA LEU A 144 -12.84 3.24 -6.27
C LEU A 144 -14.34 3.31 -5.94
N ILE A 145 -14.73 3.05 -4.69
CA ILE A 145 -16.12 3.09 -4.25
C ILE A 145 -16.68 4.53 -4.34
N ARG A 146 -15.87 5.54 -4.04
CA ARG A 146 -16.25 6.96 -4.14
C ARG A 146 -16.25 7.49 -5.58
N GLY A 147 -15.72 6.73 -6.54
CA GLY A 147 -15.58 7.17 -7.93
C GLY A 147 -14.44 8.16 -8.17
N GLU A 148 -13.53 8.33 -7.20
CA GLU A 148 -12.32 9.14 -7.33
C GLU A 148 -11.29 8.44 -8.25
N ILE A 149 -11.30 7.10 -8.26
CA ILE A 149 -10.46 6.27 -9.11
C ILE A 149 -11.34 5.60 -10.18
N PRO A 150 -11.07 5.78 -11.48
CA PRO A 150 -11.86 5.15 -12.53
C PRO A 150 -11.62 3.63 -12.58
N LEU A 151 -12.67 2.85 -12.84
CA LEU A 151 -12.59 1.38 -12.94
C LEU A 151 -11.57 0.88 -13.98
N SER A 152 -11.26 1.70 -15.00
CA SER A 152 -10.24 1.41 -16.00
C SER A 152 -8.80 1.41 -15.45
N GLN A 153 -8.58 1.92 -14.23
CA GLN A 153 -7.30 1.84 -13.53
C GLN A 153 -7.18 0.57 -12.67
N LEU A 154 -8.24 -0.23 -12.53
CA LEU A 154 -8.13 -1.54 -11.89
C LEU A 154 -7.30 -2.46 -12.81
N SER A 155 -6.22 -3.03 -12.28
CA SER A 155 -5.44 -4.03 -13.00
C SER A 155 -6.19 -5.37 -13.01
N GLY A 156 -6.49 -5.89 -14.20
CA GLY A 156 -7.07 -7.22 -14.34
C GLY A 156 -6.00 -8.32 -14.25
N PRO A 157 -6.42 -9.59 -14.44
CA PRO A 157 -5.51 -10.73 -14.44
C PRO A 157 -4.39 -10.60 -15.49
N VAL A 158 -4.70 -10.02 -16.65
CA VAL A 158 -3.75 -9.86 -17.77
C VAL A 158 -2.71 -8.79 -17.46
N ALA A 159 -3.12 -7.62 -16.97
CA ALA A 159 -2.17 -6.60 -16.53
C ALA A 159 -1.29 -7.12 -15.37
N THR A 160 -1.86 -7.91 -14.47
CA THR A 160 -1.13 -8.51 -13.35
C THR A 160 -0.06 -9.49 -13.81
N THR A 161 -0.34 -10.36 -14.79
CA THR A 161 0.68 -11.31 -15.29
C THR A 161 1.84 -10.59 -15.99
N GLN A 162 1.57 -9.49 -16.67
CA GLN A 162 2.61 -8.66 -17.28
C GLN A 162 3.43 -7.91 -16.24
N ALA A 163 2.78 -7.35 -15.21
CA ALA A 163 3.47 -6.70 -14.11
C ALA A 163 4.44 -7.67 -13.41
N ILE A 164 4.05 -8.94 -13.22
CA ILE A 164 4.97 -9.98 -12.71
C ILE A 164 6.20 -10.10 -13.62
N GLY A 165 5.99 -10.15 -14.95
CA GLY A 165 7.07 -10.22 -15.92
C GLY A 165 8.02 -9.02 -15.85
N GLU A 166 7.50 -7.81 -15.71
CA GLU A 166 8.31 -6.60 -15.62
C GLU A 166 9.06 -6.49 -14.29
N VAL A 167 8.38 -6.74 -13.18
CA VAL A 167 8.98 -6.76 -11.84
C VAL A 167 10.06 -7.84 -11.75
N SER A 168 9.91 -8.97 -12.45
CA SER A 168 10.93 -10.04 -12.46
C SER A 168 12.29 -9.59 -12.96
N LYS A 169 12.32 -8.60 -13.86
CA LYS A 169 13.56 -8.01 -14.39
C LYS A 169 14.25 -7.10 -13.38
N GLN A 170 13.51 -6.58 -12.39
CA GLN A 170 14.03 -5.71 -11.33
C GLN A 170 14.73 -6.48 -10.20
N GLY A 171 14.68 -7.82 -10.25
CA GLY A 171 15.39 -8.70 -9.33
C GLY A 171 14.52 -9.30 -8.21
N PHE A 172 15.17 -10.12 -7.39
CA PHE A 172 14.47 -10.96 -6.39
C PHE A 172 13.70 -10.14 -5.35
N ASN A 173 14.31 -9.07 -4.82
CA ASN A 173 13.66 -8.24 -3.80
C ASN A 173 12.39 -7.56 -4.32
N ALA A 174 12.39 -7.11 -5.58
CA ALA A 174 11.22 -6.52 -6.22
C ALA A 174 10.10 -7.55 -6.38
N LEU A 175 10.42 -8.78 -6.81
CA LEU A 175 9.46 -9.88 -6.91
C LEU A 175 8.84 -10.25 -5.56
N VAL A 176 9.64 -10.36 -4.50
CA VAL A 176 9.13 -10.66 -3.15
C VAL A 176 8.25 -9.53 -2.65
N TYR A 177 8.63 -8.26 -2.86
CA TYR A 177 7.79 -7.12 -2.48
C TYR A 177 6.46 -7.13 -3.24
N PHE A 178 6.47 -7.42 -4.54
CA PHE A 178 5.26 -7.53 -5.35
C PHE A 178 4.37 -8.71 -4.91
N MET A 179 4.96 -9.83 -4.50
CA MET A 179 4.23 -10.94 -3.88
C MET A 179 3.55 -10.52 -2.57
N VAL A 180 4.24 -9.76 -1.71
CA VAL A 180 3.63 -9.20 -0.49
C VAL A 180 2.44 -8.31 -0.84
N PHE A 181 2.62 -7.41 -1.81
CA PHE A 181 1.57 -6.51 -2.27
C PHE A 181 0.33 -7.26 -2.78
N ILE A 182 0.49 -8.21 -3.70
CA ILE A 182 -0.61 -9.03 -4.22
C ILE A 182 -1.27 -9.83 -3.10
N SER A 183 -0.48 -10.43 -2.21
CA SER A 183 -1.01 -11.26 -1.12
C SER A 183 -1.88 -10.43 -0.17
N ILE A 184 -1.42 -9.24 0.22
CA ILE A 184 -2.24 -8.30 1.03
C ILE A 184 -3.47 -7.87 0.24
N ASN A 185 -3.34 -7.53 -1.04
CA ASN A 185 -4.46 -7.08 -1.86
C ASN A 185 -5.57 -8.13 -1.96
N ILE A 186 -5.22 -9.39 -2.27
CA ILE A 186 -6.18 -10.52 -2.31
C ILE A 186 -6.77 -10.76 -0.92
N GLY A 187 -5.95 -10.73 0.13
CA GLY A 187 -6.42 -10.86 1.52
C GLY A 187 -7.46 -9.80 1.89
N MET A 188 -7.19 -8.53 1.55
CA MET A 188 -8.08 -7.40 1.81
C MET A 188 -9.37 -7.48 1.00
N ILE A 189 -9.29 -7.78 -0.30
CA ILE A 189 -10.45 -7.96 -1.17
C ILE A 189 -11.34 -9.09 -0.63
N ASN A 190 -10.75 -10.22 -0.21
CA ASN A 190 -11.51 -11.34 0.34
C ASN A 190 -12.19 -11.01 1.69
N LEU A 191 -11.74 -9.98 2.42
CA LEU A 191 -12.39 -9.51 3.64
C LEU A 191 -13.57 -8.56 3.37
N LEU A 192 -13.75 -8.08 2.14
CA LEU A 192 -14.86 -7.20 1.81
C LEU A 192 -16.20 -7.91 2.04
N PRO A 193 -17.24 -7.18 2.50
CA PRO A 193 -18.58 -7.71 2.73
C PRO A 193 -19.34 -7.90 1.40
N PHE A 194 -18.73 -8.61 0.45
CA PHE A 194 -19.25 -8.85 -0.89
C PHE A 194 -19.63 -10.33 -1.06
N PRO A 195 -20.82 -10.66 -1.57
CA PRO A 195 -21.23 -12.05 -1.74
C PRO A 195 -20.30 -12.83 -2.67
N ALA A 196 -20.15 -14.14 -2.45
CA ALA A 196 -19.13 -15.01 -3.04
C ALA A 196 -17.69 -14.85 -2.50
N LEU A 197 -17.38 -13.83 -1.70
CA LEU A 197 -16.12 -13.70 -0.97
C LEU A 197 -16.26 -14.17 0.49
N ASP A 198 -15.13 -14.46 1.14
CA ASP A 198 -15.07 -14.90 2.53
C ASP A 198 -15.70 -13.87 3.50
N GLY A 199 -15.48 -12.58 3.25
CA GLY A 199 -16.07 -11.47 3.99
C GLY A 199 -17.58 -11.34 3.80
N GLY A 200 -18.11 -11.71 2.62
CA GLY A 200 -19.56 -11.80 2.39
C GLY A 200 -20.20 -12.85 3.30
N ARG A 201 -19.59 -14.04 3.39
CA ARG A 201 -20.06 -15.08 4.32
C ARG A 201 -19.96 -14.65 5.77
N LEU A 202 -18.89 -13.95 6.15
CA LEU A 202 -18.75 -13.38 7.49
C LEU A 202 -19.89 -12.40 7.79
N LEU A 203 -20.23 -11.52 6.85
CA LEU A 203 -21.37 -10.61 6.99
C LEU A 203 -22.69 -11.37 7.18
N LEU A 204 -22.93 -12.42 6.41
CA LEU A 204 -24.13 -13.25 6.55
C LEU A 204 -24.21 -13.92 7.93
N ILE A 205 -23.08 -14.43 8.45
CA ILE A 205 -23.00 -14.99 9.81
C ILE A 205 -23.27 -13.92 10.87
N LEU A 206 -22.74 -12.70 10.70
CA LEU A 206 -23.03 -11.59 11.60
C LEU A 206 -24.52 -11.24 11.59
N ILE A 207 -25.16 -11.25 10.43
CA ILE A 207 -26.61 -11.03 10.29
C ILE A 207 -27.40 -12.16 10.98
N GLU A 208 -26.98 -13.42 10.82
CA GLU A 208 -27.60 -14.56 11.49
C GLU A 208 -27.48 -14.49 13.01
N LEU A 209 -26.31 -14.07 13.52
CA LEU A 209 -26.05 -13.88 14.94
C LEU A 209 -26.98 -12.82 15.55
N ILE A 210 -27.11 -11.66 14.88
CA ILE A 210 -28.01 -10.58 15.32
C ILE A 210 -29.47 -11.02 15.26
N ARG A 211 -29.85 -11.78 14.23
CA ARG A 211 -31.23 -12.21 14.01
C ARG A 211 -31.65 -13.41 14.85
N GLY A 212 -30.69 -14.12 15.46
CA GLY A 212 -30.92 -15.34 16.24
C GLY A 212 -31.48 -16.52 15.44
N LYS A 213 -31.53 -16.42 14.10
CA LYS A 213 -32.04 -17.48 13.21
C LYS A 213 -31.27 -17.55 11.89
N PRO A 214 -30.94 -18.76 11.41
CA PRO A 214 -30.17 -18.96 10.19
C PRO A 214 -30.91 -18.40 8.96
N LEU A 215 -30.16 -17.95 7.96
CA LEU A 215 -30.71 -17.61 6.66
C LEU A 215 -31.23 -18.86 5.97
N LYS A 216 -32.28 -18.70 5.15
CA LYS A 216 -32.71 -19.78 4.27
C LYS A 216 -31.55 -20.11 3.32
N ARG A 217 -31.20 -21.38 3.21
CA ARG A 217 -30.14 -21.87 2.30
C ARG A 217 -30.33 -21.39 0.85
N GLU A 218 -31.57 -21.31 0.40
CA GLU A 218 -31.91 -20.78 -0.94
C GLU A 218 -31.55 -19.30 -1.08
N ALA A 219 -31.87 -18.47 -0.08
CA ALA A 219 -31.55 -17.04 -0.11
C ALA A 219 -30.03 -16.81 -0.08
N GLU A 220 -29.31 -17.59 0.74
CA GLU A 220 -27.86 -17.57 0.76
C GLU A 220 -27.26 -17.97 -0.59
N GLY A 221 -27.77 -19.04 -1.20
CA GLY A 221 -27.33 -19.51 -2.52
C GLY A 221 -27.52 -18.44 -3.59
N TRP A 222 -28.68 -17.79 -3.63
CA TRP A 222 -28.96 -16.70 -4.57
C TRP A 222 -28.10 -15.47 -4.34
N ILE A 223 -27.88 -15.07 -3.09
CA ILE A 223 -26.99 -13.96 -2.72
C ILE A 223 -25.56 -14.23 -3.21
N ASN A 224 -25.02 -15.41 -2.92
CA ASN A 224 -23.69 -15.80 -3.36
C ASN A 224 -23.59 -15.92 -4.88
N PHE A 225 -24.59 -16.49 -5.55
CA PHE A 225 -24.61 -16.59 -7.01
C PHE A 225 -24.62 -15.20 -7.67
N ALA A 226 -25.47 -14.30 -7.19
CA ALA A 226 -25.55 -12.93 -7.70
C ALA A 226 -24.22 -12.19 -7.53
N GLY A 227 -23.58 -12.30 -6.36
CA GLY A 227 -22.25 -11.71 -6.14
C GLY A 227 -21.18 -12.33 -7.03
N PHE A 228 -21.16 -13.66 -7.16
CA PHE A 228 -20.22 -14.34 -8.05
C PHE A 228 -20.40 -13.90 -9.51
N ALA A 229 -21.64 -13.83 -10.00
CA ALA A 229 -21.95 -13.37 -11.35
C ALA A 229 -21.51 -11.91 -11.57
N ALA A 230 -21.74 -11.03 -10.59
CA ALA A 230 -21.27 -9.65 -10.64
C ALA A 230 -19.74 -9.56 -10.66
N LEU A 231 -19.05 -10.36 -9.82
CA LEU A 231 -17.59 -10.42 -9.78
C LEU A 231 -17.00 -10.96 -11.09
N MET A 232 -17.56 -12.02 -11.65
CA MET A 232 -17.15 -12.54 -12.96
C MET A 232 -17.38 -11.51 -14.07
N THR A 233 -18.48 -10.76 -14.03
CA THR A 233 -18.75 -9.68 -14.98
C THR A 233 -17.68 -8.59 -14.87
N LEU A 234 -17.31 -8.20 -13.65
CA LEU A 234 -16.24 -7.23 -13.41
C LEU A 234 -14.88 -7.74 -13.94
N VAL A 235 -14.53 -9.01 -13.67
CA VAL A 235 -13.30 -9.61 -14.17
C VAL A 235 -13.24 -9.58 -15.69
N VAL A 236 -14.34 -9.94 -16.38
CA VAL A 236 -14.42 -9.89 -17.85
C VAL A 236 -14.28 -8.44 -18.34
N TYR A 237 -14.98 -7.49 -17.71
CA TYR A 237 -14.92 -6.07 -18.08
C TYR A 237 -13.50 -5.50 -17.97
N VAL A 238 -12.83 -5.75 -16.84
CA VAL A 238 -11.46 -5.27 -16.62
C VAL A 238 -10.47 -5.97 -17.54
N THR A 239 -10.63 -7.29 -17.74
CA THR A 239 -9.78 -8.05 -18.68
C THR A 239 -9.92 -7.55 -20.11
N TYR A 240 -11.12 -7.20 -20.54
CA TYR A 240 -11.34 -6.58 -21.84
C TYR A 240 -10.58 -5.26 -21.97
N HIS A 241 -10.66 -4.40 -20.96
CA HIS A 241 -9.90 -3.15 -20.91
C HIS A 241 -8.38 -3.37 -20.90
N ASP A 242 -7.89 -4.35 -20.16
CA ASP A 242 -6.47 -4.74 -20.17
C ASP A 242 -6.04 -5.12 -21.59
N ILE A 243 -6.76 -6.02 -22.25
CA ILE A 243 -6.42 -6.50 -23.60
C ILE A 243 -6.42 -5.36 -24.61
N VAL A 244 -7.42 -4.47 -24.58
CA VAL A 244 -7.50 -3.32 -25.48
C VAL A 244 -6.31 -2.38 -25.31
N LYS A 245 -5.82 -2.18 -24.08
CA LYS A 245 -4.62 -1.37 -23.82
C LYS A 245 -3.34 -1.98 -24.41
N LEU A 246 -3.26 -3.31 -24.57
CA LEU A 246 -2.07 -3.98 -25.11
C LEU A 246 -1.91 -3.85 -26.62
N PHE A 247 -3.01 -3.59 -27.33
CA PHE A 247 -3.03 -3.42 -28.77
C PHE A 247 -3.01 -1.94 -29.19
N LYS A 248 -2.86 -1.02 -28.24
CA LYS A 248 -2.61 0.41 -28.47
C LYS A 248 -1.15 0.71 -28.20
#